data_AF-A0A847NCG7-F1
#
_entry.id   AF-A0A847NCG7-F1
#
_cell.length_a   1.000
_cell.length_b   1.000
_cell.length_c   1.000
_cell.angle_alpha   90.00
_cell.angle_beta   90.00
_cell.angle_gamma   90.00
#
_symmetry.space_group_name_H-M   'P 1'
#
loop_
_entity.id
_entity.type
_entity.pdbx_description
1 polymer ?
#
loop_
_entity_poly.entity_id
_entity_poly.type
_entity_poly.pdbx_seq_one_letter_code
_entity_poly.pdbx_strand_id
1 'polypeptide(L)'
;MPLELIKNPLKVSRIIGESVFSTVVEEDINVPDINPDLYKILAPGATVRIRDCEVLNDRVNVNGQILLSVLYAADSEGKPLNSMDVTANFSQGIDIPGVRPRMRESINTVVQHVDCYMINSRKLGVKVIVDLNCKVEDLFDLELASDVRGLSDIQVLREKGSFKQVVGYNKDRYEFNEELALSADAPAIGKILRSDCKVVIKDEKPIEGKVEVTGSLGIDILYRADEEEGQLQYREFEVPFTQYIEIPAAEKNMDCATESTLQECHLEVNEDANGERRVIKAFMVLGMGAKVFNDIEQEIVADAYSPTNVVNIERNMFTLSEFVGKSRSNVVVKETIGIKHGDPEIEKICCVNVLPIVNEVKLLDDRVLLEGMVECTAVYESSYSAEPMCSITDQIPFRHF
;
A
#
# COMPACT_ATOMS: atom_id res chain seq x y z
N MET A 1 5.75 58.06 -6.78
CA MET A 1 6.33 56.92 -6.04
C MET A 1 5.93 55.65 -6.78
N PRO A 2 6.79 54.63 -6.84
CA PRO A 2 6.41 53.35 -7.44
C PRO A 2 5.30 52.69 -6.62
N LEU A 3 4.34 52.05 -7.29
CA LEU A 3 3.37 51.16 -6.67
C LEU A 3 4.10 49.89 -6.21
N GLU A 4 3.84 49.48 -4.99
CA GLU A 4 4.41 48.27 -4.38
C GLU A 4 3.26 47.31 -4.06
N LEU A 5 3.30 46.10 -4.63
CA LEU A 5 2.36 45.04 -4.32
C LEU A 5 2.93 44.18 -3.19
N ILE A 6 2.22 44.14 -2.07
CA ILE A 6 2.55 43.28 -0.93
C ILE A 6 1.91 41.93 -1.16
N LYS A 7 2.70 40.88 -0.96
CA LYS A 7 2.26 39.50 -1.15
C LYS A 7 2.55 38.67 0.09
N ASN A 8 1.66 37.75 0.39
CA ASN A 8 1.82 36.75 1.43
C ASN A 8 1.99 35.37 0.77
N PRO A 9 3.05 34.61 1.09
CA PRO A 9 3.20 33.27 0.56
C PRO A 9 2.20 32.31 1.23
N LEU A 10 1.55 31.49 0.42
CA LEU A 10 0.70 30.40 0.85
C LEU A 10 1.19 29.10 0.22
N LYS A 11 1.65 28.16 1.04
CA LYS A 11 2.11 26.87 0.54
C LYS A 11 0.92 25.99 0.16
N VAL A 12 0.84 25.62 -1.11
CA VAL A 12 -0.30 24.89 -1.69
C VAL A 12 0.17 23.70 -2.50
N SER A 13 -0.75 22.78 -2.81
CA SER A 13 -0.53 21.67 -3.73
C SER A 13 -1.32 21.82 -5.02
N ARG A 14 -0.75 21.29 -6.10
CA ARG A 14 -1.45 21.01 -7.34
C ARG A 14 -1.07 19.62 -7.83
N ILE A 15 -2.08 18.81 -8.13
CA ILE A 15 -1.89 17.53 -8.82
C ILE A 15 -1.51 17.84 -10.27
N ILE A 16 -0.36 17.32 -10.70
CA ILE A 16 0.13 17.49 -12.07
C ILE A 16 -0.41 16.37 -12.96
N GLY A 17 -0.48 15.16 -12.42
CA GLY A 17 -1.14 14.05 -13.08
C GLY A 17 -1.35 12.85 -12.17
N GLU A 18 -2.35 12.06 -12.51
CA GLU A 18 -2.68 10.77 -11.92
C GLU A 18 -2.84 9.77 -13.06
N SER A 19 -2.21 8.61 -12.94
CA SER A 19 -2.25 7.57 -13.96
C SER A 19 -2.23 6.20 -13.31
N VAL A 20 -3.03 5.29 -13.85
CA VAL A 20 -2.99 3.87 -13.52
C VAL A 20 -2.34 3.15 -14.69
N PHE A 21 -1.23 2.47 -14.44
CA PHE A 21 -0.49 1.73 -15.45
C PHE A 21 -0.40 0.25 -15.08
N SER A 22 -0.92 -0.63 -15.93
CA SER A 22 -0.79 -2.08 -15.77
C SER A 22 0.48 -2.58 -16.43
N THR A 23 1.35 -3.25 -15.67
CA THR A 23 2.54 -3.94 -16.18
C THR A 23 2.39 -5.44 -16.01
N VAL A 24 2.97 -6.20 -16.94
CA VAL A 24 2.97 -7.67 -16.92
C VAL A 24 4.41 -8.13 -16.76
N VAL A 25 4.66 -8.89 -15.71
CA VAL A 25 5.96 -9.50 -15.43
C VAL A 25 5.86 -10.99 -15.70
N GLU A 26 6.57 -11.45 -16.72
CA GLU A 26 6.65 -12.86 -17.12
C GLU A 26 8.08 -13.37 -16.97
N GLU A 27 8.29 -14.38 -16.12
CA GLU A 27 9.60 -14.98 -15.93
C GLU A 27 9.54 -16.51 -15.77
N ASP A 28 10.59 -17.15 -16.23
CA ASP A 28 10.86 -18.58 -16.09
C ASP A 28 11.79 -18.80 -14.90
N ILE A 29 11.30 -19.43 -13.84
CA ILE A 29 12.03 -19.57 -12.58
C ILE A 29 12.42 -21.03 -12.34
N ASN A 30 13.67 -21.26 -11.95
CA ASN A 30 14.12 -22.58 -11.56
C ASN A 30 13.78 -22.85 -10.09
N VAL A 31 13.35 -24.07 -9.79
CA VAL A 31 13.16 -24.52 -8.41
C VAL A 31 14.55 -24.61 -7.76
N PRO A 32 14.77 -24.01 -6.58
CA PRO A 32 16.07 -24.08 -5.89
C PRO A 32 16.47 -25.53 -5.55
N ASP A 33 17.75 -25.87 -5.61
CA ASP A 33 18.22 -27.26 -5.38
C ASP A 33 17.88 -27.81 -3.98
N ILE A 34 17.71 -26.93 -2.99
CA ILE A 34 17.29 -27.30 -1.63
C ILE A 34 15.81 -27.71 -1.57
N ASN A 35 15.02 -27.34 -2.58
CA ASN A 35 13.60 -27.66 -2.67
C ASN A 35 13.39 -28.96 -3.47
N PRO A 36 12.44 -29.82 -3.06
CA PRO A 36 12.01 -30.98 -3.83
C PRO A 36 11.34 -30.56 -5.14
N ASP A 37 11.18 -31.53 -6.02
CA ASP A 37 10.57 -31.38 -7.32
C ASP A 37 9.08 -31.01 -7.22
N LEU A 38 8.59 -30.29 -8.23
CA LEU A 38 7.19 -29.88 -8.34
C LEU A 38 6.33 -31.07 -8.80
N TYR A 39 5.28 -31.39 -8.03
CA TYR A 39 4.20 -32.25 -8.50
C TYR A 39 2.99 -31.42 -8.99
N LYS A 40 2.52 -30.47 -8.17
CA LYS A 40 1.34 -29.62 -8.47
C LYS A 40 1.45 -28.27 -7.77
N ILE A 41 1.25 -27.17 -8.50
CA ILE A 41 1.14 -25.82 -7.92
C ILE A 41 -0.25 -25.69 -7.29
N LEU A 42 -0.31 -25.17 -6.06
CA LEU A 42 -1.55 -25.10 -5.28
C LEU A 42 -2.00 -23.67 -5.07
N ALA A 43 -1.14 -22.80 -4.56
CA ALA A 43 -1.50 -21.42 -4.26
C ALA A 43 -0.30 -20.50 -4.47
N PRO A 44 -0.15 -19.93 -5.68
CA PRO A 44 0.78 -18.84 -5.88
C PRO A 44 0.26 -17.57 -5.21
N GLY A 45 1.17 -16.76 -4.69
CA GLY A 45 0.88 -15.44 -4.15
C GLY A 45 2.00 -14.49 -4.54
N ALA A 46 1.68 -13.21 -4.64
CA ALA A 46 2.66 -12.18 -4.95
C ALA A 46 2.43 -10.93 -4.10
N THR A 47 3.51 -10.30 -3.68
CA THR A 47 3.52 -8.94 -3.14
C THR A 47 4.52 -8.10 -3.93
N VAL A 48 4.31 -6.78 -3.94
CA VAL A 48 5.14 -5.85 -4.71
C VAL A 48 5.88 -4.93 -3.75
N ARG A 49 7.20 -4.85 -3.91
CA ARG A 49 8.07 -3.92 -3.20
C ARG A 49 8.63 -2.91 -4.19
N ILE A 50 8.26 -1.64 -4.04
CA ILE A 50 8.92 -0.54 -4.76
C ILE A 50 10.32 -0.35 -4.17
N ARG A 51 11.35 -0.40 -5.03
CA ARG A 51 12.75 -0.20 -4.66
C ARG A 51 13.16 1.25 -4.82
N ASP A 52 12.79 1.85 -5.93
CA ASP A 52 13.18 3.20 -6.31
C ASP A 52 12.12 3.82 -7.23
N CYS A 53 11.98 5.13 -7.15
CA CYS A 53 11.09 5.91 -8.00
C CYS A 53 11.74 7.24 -8.35
N GLU A 54 11.91 7.51 -9.64
CA GLU A 54 12.57 8.71 -10.14
C GLU A 54 11.60 9.55 -10.99
N VAL A 55 11.38 10.80 -10.59
CA VAL A 55 10.58 11.77 -11.35
C VAL A 55 11.49 12.53 -12.32
N LEU A 56 11.23 12.36 -13.62
CA LEU A 56 11.91 13.03 -14.72
C LEU A 56 10.97 14.05 -15.38
N ASN A 57 11.39 14.66 -16.49
CA ASN A 57 10.49 15.50 -17.27
C ASN A 57 9.46 14.63 -18.00
N ASP A 58 8.18 14.92 -17.81
CA ASP A 58 7.02 14.26 -18.43
C ASP A 58 6.90 12.75 -18.15
N ARG A 59 7.71 12.20 -17.22
CA ARG A 59 7.78 10.76 -16.95
C ARG A 59 8.21 10.45 -15.53
N VAL A 60 7.68 9.36 -14.98
CA VAL A 60 8.11 8.74 -13.71
C VAL A 60 8.65 7.35 -14.00
N ASN A 61 9.85 7.03 -13.54
CA ASN A 61 10.41 5.68 -13.63
C ASN A 61 10.25 4.97 -12.29
N VAL A 62 9.58 3.82 -12.28
CA VAL A 62 9.33 2.99 -11.11
C VAL A 62 10.13 1.70 -11.23
N ASN A 63 11.01 1.45 -10.28
CA ASN A 63 11.75 0.19 -10.16
C ASN A 63 11.19 -0.60 -8.97
N GLY A 64 10.76 -1.82 -9.22
CA GLY A 64 10.16 -2.67 -8.21
C GLY A 64 10.61 -4.12 -8.29
N GLN A 65 10.24 -4.86 -7.25
CA GLN A 65 10.45 -6.30 -7.16
C GLN A 65 9.13 -6.95 -6.76
N ILE A 66 8.78 -8.00 -7.47
CA ILE A 66 7.70 -8.91 -7.12
C ILE A 66 8.31 -10.01 -6.26
N LEU A 67 7.78 -10.16 -5.05
CA LEU A 67 8.08 -11.26 -4.14
C LEU A 67 6.98 -12.31 -4.30
N LEU A 68 7.33 -13.43 -4.91
CA LEU A 68 6.43 -14.55 -5.16
C LEU A 68 6.60 -15.59 -4.06
N SER A 69 5.49 -16.02 -3.47
CA SER A 69 5.45 -17.17 -2.57
C SER A 69 4.55 -18.24 -3.18
N VAL A 70 5.11 -19.40 -3.47
CA VAL A 70 4.40 -20.47 -4.17
C VAL A 70 4.25 -21.67 -3.24
N LEU A 71 3.01 -21.98 -2.87
CA LEU A 71 2.66 -23.25 -2.25
C LEU A 71 2.43 -24.31 -3.33
N TYR A 72 3.06 -25.47 -3.18
CA TYR A 72 2.96 -26.59 -4.11
C TYR A 72 3.05 -27.93 -3.40
N ALA A 73 2.48 -28.98 -3.98
CA ALA A 73 2.71 -30.36 -3.57
C ALA A 73 4.05 -30.83 -4.16
N ALA A 74 4.93 -31.36 -3.30
CA ALA A 74 6.23 -31.89 -3.73
C ALA A 74 6.08 -33.27 -4.39
N ASP A 75 6.94 -33.57 -5.37
CA ASP A 75 7.05 -34.90 -5.98
C ASP A 75 7.92 -35.83 -5.11
N SER A 76 7.40 -36.13 -3.91
CA SER A 76 7.99 -37.09 -2.98
C SER A 76 6.91 -37.98 -2.38
N GLU A 77 7.29 -39.00 -1.63
CA GLU A 77 6.34 -39.88 -0.93
C GLU A 77 5.36 -39.03 -0.09
N GLY A 78 4.05 -39.34 -0.19
CA GLY A 78 2.98 -38.59 0.47
C GLY A 78 2.63 -37.23 -0.15
N LYS A 79 3.33 -36.79 -1.22
CA LYS A 79 3.12 -35.51 -1.92
C LYS A 79 2.92 -34.32 -0.97
N PRO A 80 3.83 -34.11 -0.01
CA PRO A 80 3.61 -33.18 1.08
C PRO A 80 3.59 -31.73 0.57
N LEU A 81 2.82 -30.88 1.26
CA LEU A 81 2.78 -29.45 0.97
C LEU A 81 4.14 -28.82 1.24
N ASN A 82 4.70 -28.14 0.25
CA ASN A 82 5.94 -27.39 0.37
C ASN A 82 5.78 -25.99 -0.21
N SER A 83 6.81 -25.17 -0.01
CA SER A 83 6.85 -23.80 -0.48
C SER A 83 8.21 -23.42 -1.03
N MET A 84 8.20 -22.39 -1.88
CA MET A 84 9.39 -21.67 -2.30
C MET A 84 9.05 -20.19 -2.46
N ASP A 85 10.02 -19.35 -2.11
CA ASP A 85 9.94 -17.92 -2.34
C ASP A 85 10.94 -17.55 -3.44
N VAL A 86 10.45 -16.80 -4.42
CA VAL A 86 11.23 -16.39 -5.60
C VAL A 86 10.93 -14.94 -5.90
N THR A 87 11.80 -14.27 -6.65
CA THR A 87 11.62 -12.84 -6.92
C THR A 87 11.85 -12.52 -8.38
N ALA A 88 11.01 -11.65 -8.93
CA ALA A 88 11.17 -11.08 -10.27
C ALA A 88 11.27 -9.57 -10.16
N ASN A 89 12.20 -8.93 -10.89
CA ASN A 89 12.33 -7.48 -10.88
C ASN A 89 11.60 -6.87 -12.07
N PHE A 90 11.09 -5.65 -11.92
CA PHE A 90 10.53 -4.89 -13.02
C PHE A 90 10.97 -3.43 -12.98
N SER A 91 10.97 -2.80 -14.16
CA SER A 91 11.23 -1.38 -14.34
C SER A 91 10.21 -0.82 -15.32
N GLN A 92 9.45 0.18 -14.90
CA GLN A 92 8.35 0.73 -15.68
C GLN A 92 8.46 2.26 -15.76
N GLY A 93 8.39 2.80 -16.97
CA GLY A 93 8.18 4.22 -17.19
C GLY A 93 6.70 4.54 -17.32
N ILE A 94 6.23 5.54 -16.58
CA ILE A 94 4.87 6.05 -16.63
C ILE A 94 4.94 7.47 -17.17
N ASP A 95 4.41 7.69 -18.37
CA ASP A 95 4.39 9.03 -18.98
C ASP A 95 3.27 9.86 -18.35
N ILE A 96 3.65 10.99 -17.74
CA ILE A 96 2.73 11.93 -17.09
C ILE A 96 3.12 13.35 -17.54
N PRO A 97 2.48 13.89 -18.59
CA PRO A 97 2.82 15.20 -19.12
C PRO A 97 2.76 16.30 -18.05
N GLY A 98 3.76 17.17 -18.03
CA GLY A 98 3.88 18.30 -17.10
C GLY A 98 4.67 18.01 -15.83
N VAL A 99 4.99 16.74 -15.53
CA VAL A 99 5.81 16.40 -14.36
C VAL A 99 7.27 16.83 -14.58
N ARG A 100 7.93 17.21 -13.49
CA ARG A 100 9.31 17.71 -13.50
C ARG A 100 10.07 17.15 -12.31
N PRO A 101 11.42 17.06 -12.39
CA PRO A 101 12.23 16.63 -11.26
C PRO A 101 11.92 17.44 -9.99
N ARG A 102 11.98 16.75 -8.83
CA ARG A 102 11.66 17.27 -7.49
C ARG A 102 10.18 17.51 -7.18
N MET A 103 9.28 17.30 -8.14
CA MET A 103 7.87 17.09 -7.81
C MET A 103 7.73 15.80 -7.01
N ARG A 104 6.65 15.68 -6.23
CA ARG A 104 6.45 14.56 -5.32
C ARG A 104 5.58 13.51 -5.94
N GLU A 105 6.03 12.28 -5.84
CA GLU A 105 5.34 11.10 -6.31
C GLU A 105 4.77 10.27 -5.16
N SER A 106 3.60 9.66 -5.42
CA SER A 106 3.04 8.59 -4.60
C SER A 106 2.70 7.43 -5.55
N ILE A 107 3.21 6.24 -5.21
CA ILE A 107 3.03 5.01 -5.99
C ILE A 107 2.34 3.99 -5.09
N ASN A 108 1.12 3.60 -5.47
CA ASN A 108 0.40 2.49 -4.86
C ASN A 108 0.29 1.35 -5.85
N THR A 109 0.68 0.15 -5.42
CA THR A 109 0.69 -1.03 -6.28
C THR A 109 -0.42 -2.01 -5.93
N VAL A 110 -1.12 -2.54 -6.92
CA VAL A 110 -2.14 -3.57 -6.73
C VAL A 110 -1.77 -4.76 -7.60
N VAL A 111 -1.65 -5.95 -7.00
CA VAL A 111 -1.51 -7.18 -7.77
C VAL A 111 -2.90 -7.57 -8.29
N GLN A 112 -3.09 -7.48 -9.60
CA GLN A 112 -4.35 -7.80 -10.25
C GLN A 112 -4.52 -9.29 -10.50
N HIS A 113 -3.41 -9.98 -10.81
CA HIS A 113 -3.44 -11.41 -11.10
C HIS A 113 -2.07 -12.03 -10.90
N VAL A 114 -2.05 -13.27 -10.39
CA VAL A 114 -0.86 -14.12 -10.29
C VAL A 114 -1.19 -15.46 -10.93
N ASP A 115 -0.49 -15.78 -12.00
CA ASP A 115 -0.57 -17.08 -12.65
C ASP A 115 0.80 -17.77 -12.60
N CYS A 116 0.78 -19.05 -12.25
CA CYS A 116 1.97 -19.88 -12.17
C CYS A 116 1.65 -21.24 -12.76
N TYR A 117 2.46 -21.68 -13.73
CA TYR A 117 2.31 -22.99 -14.35
C TYR A 117 3.63 -23.77 -14.34
N MET A 118 3.53 -25.08 -14.25
CA MET A 118 4.70 -25.96 -14.25
C MET A 118 5.17 -26.20 -15.68
N ILE A 119 6.43 -25.84 -15.98
CA ILE A 119 7.08 -26.16 -17.27
C ILE A 119 7.64 -27.58 -17.21
N ASN A 120 8.30 -27.92 -16.10
CA ASN A 120 8.72 -29.28 -15.73
C ASN A 120 8.91 -29.36 -14.20
N SER A 121 9.34 -30.52 -13.67
CA SER A 121 9.49 -30.73 -12.23
C SER A 121 10.49 -29.80 -11.52
N ARG A 122 11.38 -29.12 -12.26
CA ARG A 122 12.40 -28.19 -11.75
C ARG A 122 12.25 -26.75 -12.25
N LYS A 123 11.18 -26.43 -12.98
CA LYS A 123 11.02 -25.12 -13.60
C LYS A 123 9.55 -24.72 -13.69
N LEU A 124 9.24 -23.51 -13.24
CA LEU A 124 7.92 -22.89 -13.34
C LEU A 124 7.96 -21.65 -14.25
N GLY A 125 6.87 -21.42 -14.96
CA GLY A 125 6.60 -20.14 -15.60
C GLY A 125 5.69 -19.32 -14.70
N VAL A 126 5.98 -18.04 -14.55
CA VAL A 126 5.19 -17.10 -13.76
C VAL A 126 4.76 -15.93 -14.61
N LYS A 127 3.52 -15.49 -14.43
CA LYS A 127 2.96 -14.28 -15.00
C LYS A 127 2.22 -13.50 -13.91
N VAL A 128 2.70 -12.29 -13.63
CA VAL A 128 2.06 -11.39 -12.66
C VAL A 128 1.62 -10.12 -13.35
N ILE A 129 0.37 -9.72 -13.13
CA ILE A 129 -0.17 -8.44 -13.58
C ILE A 129 -0.21 -7.50 -12.37
N VAL A 130 0.46 -6.36 -12.49
CA VAL A 130 0.56 -5.35 -11.43
C VAL A 130 0.09 -4.01 -11.96
N ASP A 131 -0.86 -3.39 -11.25
CA ASP A 131 -1.23 -2.01 -11.47
C ASP A 131 -0.39 -1.09 -10.61
N LEU A 132 0.19 -0.08 -11.25
CA LEU A 132 0.92 1.01 -10.62
C LEU A 132 0.05 2.26 -10.68
N ASN A 133 -0.53 2.64 -9.53
CA ASN A 133 -1.26 3.89 -9.36
C ASN A 133 -0.26 4.98 -9.01
N CYS A 134 0.09 5.81 -9.99
CA CYS A 134 1.04 6.90 -9.83
C CYS A 134 0.32 8.24 -9.75
N LYS A 135 0.61 9.00 -8.70
CA LYS A 135 0.18 10.38 -8.52
C LYS A 135 1.40 11.26 -8.38
N VAL A 136 1.46 12.34 -9.16
CA VAL A 136 2.52 13.35 -9.03
C VAL A 136 1.91 14.69 -8.71
N GLU A 137 2.47 15.34 -7.68
CA GLU A 137 2.04 16.64 -7.20
C GLU A 137 3.20 17.62 -7.12
N ASP A 138 2.86 18.87 -7.34
CA ASP A 138 3.75 20.01 -7.21
C ASP A 138 3.35 20.80 -5.95
N LEU A 139 4.36 21.12 -5.13
CA LEU A 139 4.18 21.96 -3.96
C LEU A 139 4.98 23.23 -4.15
N PHE A 140 4.26 24.34 -4.10
CA PHE A 140 4.82 25.63 -4.37
C PHE A 140 4.20 26.68 -3.46
N ASP A 141 4.92 27.78 -3.29
CA ASP A 141 4.43 28.94 -2.57
C ASP A 141 3.65 29.81 -3.56
N LEU A 142 2.34 29.89 -3.34
CA LEU A 142 1.45 30.81 -4.05
C LEU A 142 1.55 32.18 -3.39
N GLU A 143 2.03 33.18 -4.13
CA GLU A 143 2.09 34.55 -3.61
C GLU A 143 0.73 35.25 -3.76
N LEU A 144 -0.03 35.34 -2.67
CA LEU A 144 -1.31 36.03 -2.63
C LEU A 144 -1.12 37.53 -2.44
N ALA A 145 -1.68 38.34 -3.34
CA ALA A 145 -1.69 39.80 -3.22
C ALA A 145 -2.53 40.23 -2.02
N SER A 146 -1.91 40.78 -0.97
CA SER A 146 -2.60 41.15 0.28
C SER A 146 -2.79 42.66 0.45
N ASP A 147 -1.92 43.48 -0.15
CA ASP A 147 -1.99 44.93 -0.05
C ASP A 147 -1.28 45.63 -1.23
N VAL A 148 -1.60 46.90 -1.47
CA VAL A 148 -0.95 47.75 -2.48
C VAL A 148 -0.57 49.07 -1.83
N ARG A 149 0.71 49.46 -1.93
CA ARG A 149 1.25 50.69 -1.32
C ARG A 149 1.96 51.57 -2.34
N GLY A 150 2.34 52.77 -1.91
CA GLY A 150 3.19 53.69 -2.68
C GLY A 150 2.47 54.94 -3.20
N LEU A 151 1.16 54.89 -3.47
CA LEU A 151 0.36 56.07 -3.79
C LEU A 151 -0.50 56.46 -2.58
N SER A 152 -0.55 57.76 -2.27
CA SER A 152 -1.31 58.26 -1.12
C SER A 152 -2.82 58.17 -1.29
N ASP A 153 -3.30 58.09 -2.53
CA ASP A 153 -4.73 58.06 -2.88
C ASP A 153 -5.20 56.70 -3.42
N ILE A 154 -4.35 55.65 -3.37
CA ILE A 154 -4.73 54.30 -3.78
C ILE A 154 -5.90 53.80 -2.93
N GLN A 155 -6.91 53.29 -3.59
CA GLN A 155 -8.05 52.59 -3.00
C GLN A 155 -7.92 51.12 -3.34
N VAL A 156 -8.01 50.25 -2.33
CA VAL A 156 -7.82 48.80 -2.49
C VAL A 156 -9.07 48.09 -1.99
N LEU A 157 -9.71 47.32 -2.87
CA LEU A 157 -10.78 46.41 -2.51
C LEU A 157 -10.19 45.07 -2.10
N ARG A 158 -10.53 44.61 -0.89
CA ARG A 158 -10.11 43.30 -0.38
C ARG A 158 -11.32 42.39 -0.20
N GLU A 159 -11.12 41.13 -0.49
CA GLU A 159 -12.08 40.06 -0.25
C GLU A 159 -11.46 39.00 0.65
N LYS A 160 -12.28 38.38 1.50
CA LYS A 160 -11.84 37.24 2.31
C LYS A 160 -11.82 35.98 1.45
N GLY A 161 -10.67 35.34 1.37
CA GLY A 161 -10.51 33.99 0.83
C GLY A 161 -10.23 32.98 1.94
N SER A 162 -10.76 31.78 1.77
CA SER A 162 -10.44 30.62 2.60
C SER A 162 -9.65 29.63 1.76
N PHE A 163 -8.54 29.13 2.29
CA PHE A 163 -7.62 28.24 1.58
C PHE A 163 -7.21 27.07 2.44
N LYS A 164 -7.04 25.90 1.81
CA LYS A 164 -6.40 24.75 2.44
C LYS A 164 -4.89 24.80 2.21
N GLN A 165 -4.15 25.24 3.21
CA GLN A 165 -2.69 25.32 3.17
C GLN A 165 -2.06 23.95 3.42
N VAL A 166 -0.95 23.64 2.74
CA VAL A 166 -0.06 22.52 3.09
C VAL A 166 0.95 23.01 4.14
N VAL A 167 0.77 22.57 5.37
CA VAL A 167 1.62 22.93 6.52
C VAL A 167 2.96 22.22 6.43
N GLY A 168 2.93 20.94 6.08
CA GLY A 168 4.13 20.14 6.00
C GLY A 168 3.86 18.75 5.47
N TYR A 169 4.94 18.04 5.20
CA TYR A 169 4.93 16.67 4.76
C TYR A 169 6.25 16.04 5.11
N ASN A 170 6.19 14.79 5.51
CA ASN A 170 7.37 13.97 5.69
C ASN A 170 7.04 12.52 5.32
N LYS A 171 8.05 11.79 4.86
CA LYS A 171 7.98 10.36 4.55
C LYS A 171 9.26 9.71 5.02
N ASP A 172 9.12 8.64 5.79
CA ASP A 172 10.24 7.96 6.44
C ASP A 172 10.01 6.44 6.53
N ARG A 173 11.03 5.74 6.98
CA ARG A 173 11.04 4.29 7.22
C ARG A 173 11.06 4.03 8.72
N TYR A 174 10.15 3.16 9.17
CA TYR A 174 10.01 2.76 10.57
C TYR A 174 10.30 1.28 10.70
N GLU A 175 11.32 0.96 11.48
CA GLU A 175 11.78 -0.41 11.72
C GLU A 175 11.46 -0.81 13.15
N PHE A 176 10.86 -1.98 13.34
CA PHE A 176 10.60 -2.53 14.66
C PHE A 176 10.54 -4.05 14.61
N ASN A 177 10.79 -4.66 15.77
CA ASN A 177 10.89 -6.10 15.94
C ASN A 177 9.92 -6.56 17.01
N GLU A 178 9.29 -7.72 16.80
CA GLU A 178 8.36 -8.32 17.75
C GLU A 178 8.64 -9.80 17.94
N GLU A 179 8.36 -10.29 19.14
CA GLU A 179 8.44 -11.71 19.47
C GLU A 179 7.04 -12.29 19.59
N LEU A 180 6.71 -13.22 18.69
CA LEU A 180 5.42 -13.91 18.63
C LEU A 180 5.61 -15.31 19.19
N ALA A 181 5.07 -15.57 20.38
CA ALA A 181 5.11 -16.88 20.99
C ALA A 181 3.91 -17.72 20.53
N LEU A 182 4.16 -18.98 20.18
CA LEU A 182 3.09 -19.94 19.97
C LEU A 182 2.31 -20.21 21.26
N SER A 183 1.02 -20.49 21.14
CA SER A 183 0.19 -20.96 22.26
C SER A 183 0.70 -22.31 22.78
N ALA A 184 0.42 -22.62 24.05
CA ALA A 184 0.94 -23.81 24.72
C ALA A 184 0.50 -25.14 24.06
N ASP A 185 -0.64 -25.13 23.38
CA ASP A 185 -1.22 -26.26 22.64
C ASP A 185 -0.72 -26.38 21.20
N ALA A 186 -0.04 -25.37 20.66
CA ALA A 186 0.50 -25.43 19.30
C ALA A 186 1.84 -26.19 19.28
N PRO A 187 2.05 -27.12 18.32
CA PRO A 187 3.29 -27.86 18.22
C PRO A 187 4.46 -26.96 17.81
N ALA A 188 5.70 -27.40 18.07
CA ALA A 188 6.89 -26.68 17.67
C ALA A 188 7.00 -26.53 16.14
N ILE A 189 7.65 -25.46 15.70
CA ILE A 189 7.76 -25.09 14.28
C ILE A 189 8.91 -25.87 13.64
N GLY A 190 8.56 -26.76 12.71
CA GLY A 190 9.52 -27.45 11.85
C GLY A 190 10.01 -26.54 10.73
N LYS A 191 9.07 -26.04 9.92
CA LYS A 191 9.33 -25.15 8.76
C LYS A 191 8.13 -24.23 8.50
N ILE A 192 8.38 -22.92 8.38
CA ILE A 192 7.38 -21.99 7.84
C ILE A 192 7.22 -22.25 6.34
N LEU A 193 5.99 -22.50 5.91
CA LEU A 193 5.64 -22.73 4.51
C LEU A 193 5.18 -21.43 3.85
N ARG A 194 4.47 -20.57 4.56
CA ARG A 194 3.99 -19.29 4.03
C ARG A 194 3.79 -18.30 5.15
N SER A 195 4.05 -17.03 4.86
CA SER A 195 3.70 -15.90 5.72
C SER A 195 3.06 -14.79 4.90
N ASP A 196 1.88 -14.34 5.31
CA ASP A 196 1.20 -13.19 4.70
C ASP A 196 1.12 -12.07 5.76
N CYS A 197 1.66 -10.90 5.46
CA CYS A 197 1.70 -9.76 6.37
C CYS A 197 0.84 -8.60 5.81
N LYS A 198 -0.06 -8.02 6.60
CA LYS A 198 -0.98 -6.94 6.18
C LYS A 198 -1.03 -5.80 7.18
N VAL A 199 -0.79 -4.58 6.72
CA VAL A 199 -0.85 -3.36 7.55
C VAL A 199 -2.23 -2.74 7.46
N VAL A 200 -2.82 -2.42 8.61
CA VAL A 200 -4.09 -1.70 8.72
C VAL A 200 -3.89 -0.46 9.58
N ILE A 201 -4.08 0.72 8.99
CA ILE A 201 -4.10 1.98 9.74
C ILE A 201 -5.46 2.15 10.42
N LYS A 202 -5.45 2.27 11.74
CA LYS A 202 -6.64 2.42 12.58
C LYS A 202 -6.96 3.90 12.80
N ASP A 203 -5.94 4.70 13.09
CA ASP A 203 -6.11 6.12 13.40
C ASP A 203 -4.87 6.94 13.04
N GLU A 204 -5.07 8.22 12.72
CA GLU A 204 -3.97 9.15 12.44
C GLU A 204 -4.33 10.58 12.88
N LYS A 205 -3.48 11.18 13.69
CA LYS A 205 -3.78 12.42 14.42
C LYS A 205 -2.59 13.37 14.41
N PRO A 206 -2.76 14.58 13.86
CA PRO A 206 -1.79 15.65 14.07
C PRO A 206 -1.75 16.06 15.54
N ILE A 207 -0.54 16.10 16.08
CA ILE A 207 -0.20 16.61 17.39
C ILE A 207 0.97 17.60 17.23
N GLU A 208 1.41 18.22 18.32
CA GLU A 208 2.46 19.24 18.26
C GLU A 208 3.75 18.65 17.65
N GLY A 209 4.14 19.19 16.49
CA GLY A 209 5.36 18.86 15.76
C GLY A 209 5.34 17.54 14.98
N LYS A 210 4.26 16.75 15.00
CA LYS A 210 4.23 15.42 14.37
C LYS A 210 2.81 14.89 14.11
N VAL A 211 2.73 13.83 13.31
CA VAL A 211 1.51 13.04 13.12
C VAL A 211 1.69 11.69 13.80
N GLU A 212 0.84 11.40 14.79
CA GLU A 212 0.74 10.07 15.40
C GLU A 212 -0.09 9.18 14.49
N VAL A 213 0.41 8.00 14.15
CA VAL A 213 -0.27 7.00 13.34
C VAL A 213 -0.35 5.69 14.12
N THR A 214 -1.55 5.20 14.34
CA THR A 214 -1.80 3.92 15.03
C THR A 214 -2.40 2.91 14.07
N GLY A 215 -1.97 1.66 14.21
CA GLY A 215 -2.41 0.58 13.33
C GLY A 215 -2.13 -0.77 13.91
N SER A 216 -2.35 -1.79 13.10
CA SER A 216 -1.97 -3.17 13.38
C SER A 216 -1.36 -3.82 12.16
N LEU A 217 -0.34 -4.64 12.36
CA LEU A 217 0.13 -5.59 11.38
C LEU A 217 -0.49 -6.96 11.70
N GLY A 218 -1.30 -7.49 10.79
CA GLY A 218 -1.70 -8.90 10.79
C GLY A 218 -0.59 -9.73 10.17
N ILE A 219 -0.22 -10.84 10.83
CA ILE A 219 0.76 -11.81 10.33
C ILE A 219 0.10 -13.19 10.38
N ASP A 220 -0.15 -13.76 9.21
CA ASP A 220 -0.71 -15.08 9.04
C ASP A 220 0.42 -16.04 8.66
N ILE A 221 0.55 -17.17 9.36
CA ILE A 221 1.63 -18.13 9.18
C ILE A 221 1.07 -19.53 8.99
N LEU A 222 1.40 -20.15 7.87
CA LEU A 222 1.25 -21.59 7.65
C LEU A 222 2.61 -22.25 7.86
N TYR A 223 2.68 -23.22 8.77
CA TYR A 223 3.91 -23.96 9.05
C TYR A 223 3.66 -25.46 9.18
N ARG A 224 4.73 -26.23 8.97
CA ARG A 224 4.80 -27.65 9.26
C ARG A 224 5.38 -27.85 10.67
N ALA A 225 4.70 -28.64 11.49
CA ALA A 225 5.15 -28.99 12.84
C ALA A 225 6.46 -29.80 12.84
N ASP A 226 7.24 -29.67 13.91
CA ASP A 226 8.49 -30.40 14.16
C ASP A 226 8.22 -31.76 14.84
N GLU A 227 7.42 -32.60 14.19
CA GLU A 227 7.01 -33.93 14.65
C GLU A 227 7.17 -34.96 13.53
N GLU A 228 7.20 -36.26 13.84
CA GLU A 228 7.48 -37.34 12.86
C GLU A 228 6.56 -37.31 11.61
N GLU A 229 5.27 -37.00 11.77
CA GLU A 229 4.32 -36.88 10.65
C GLU A 229 4.18 -35.44 10.13
N GLY A 230 4.71 -34.43 10.85
CA GLY A 230 4.76 -33.04 10.42
C GLY A 230 3.42 -32.42 10.02
N GLN A 231 2.48 -32.32 10.96
CA GLN A 231 1.16 -31.75 10.69
C GLN A 231 1.20 -30.27 10.26
N LEU A 232 0.29 -29.87 9.38
CA LEU A 232 0.10 -28.48 8.97
C LEU A 232 -0.66 -27.70 10.05
N GLN A 233 -0.12 -26.53 10.38
CA GLN A 233 -0.65 -25.60 11.36
C GLN A 233 -0.75 -24.19 10.76
N TYR A 234 -1.87 -23.53 11.02
CA TYR A 234 -2.10 -22.13 10.63
C TYR A 234 -2.32 -21.28 11.88
N ARG A 235 -1.66 -20.13 11.95
CA ARG A 235 -1.74 -19.20 13.06
C ARG A 235 -1.80 -17.76 12.57
N GLU A 236 -2.56 -16.95 13.27
CA GLU A 236 -2.74 -15.52 13.00
C GLU A 236 -2.23 -14.75 14.21
N PHE A 237 -1.47 -13.70 13.95
CA PHE A 237 -0.98 -12.78 14.97
C PHE A 237 -1.39 -11.36 14.60
N GLU A 238 -1.70 -10.56 15.62
CA GLU A 238 -1.94 -9.13 15.46
C GLU A 238 -0.91 -8.36 16.28
N VAL A 239 -0.09 -7.58 15.60
CA VAL A 239 0.92 -6.70 16.20
C VAL A 239 0.41 -5.26 16.14
N PRO A 240 -0.06 -4.67 17.25
CA PRO A 240 -0.40 -3.26 17.28
C PRO A 240 0.86 -2.39 17.22
N PHE A 241 0.80 -1.26 16.51
CA PHE A 241 1.89 -0.30 16.47
C PHE A 241 1.39 1.14 16.62
N THR A 242 2.30 2.01 17.06
CA THR A 242 2.14 3.47 17.04
C THR A 242 3.44 4.08 16.55
N GLN A 243 3.36 4.85 15.47
CA GLN A 243 4.52 5.53 14.87
C GLN A 243 4.27 7.04 14.77
N TYR A 244 5.35 7.81 14.69
CA TYR A 244 5.30 9.26 14.68
C TYR A 244 6.04 9.82 13.46
N ILE A 245 5.32 10.58 12.63
CA ILE A 245 5.88 11.25 11.46
C ILE A 245 6.15 12.70 11.81
N GLU A 246 7.43 13.05 11.93
CA GLU A 246 7.88 14.39 12.33
C GLU A 246 7.52 15.42 11.26
N ILE A 247 6.68 16.39 11.62
CA ILE A 247 6.26 17.51 10.79
C ILE A 247 6.24 18.74 11.72
N PRO A 248 7.34 19.49 11.85
CA PRO A 248 7.53 20.47 12.94
C PRO A 248 6.45 21.54 13.08
N ALA A 249 5.76 21.88 11.99
CA ALA A 249 4.68 22.86 11.99
C ALA A 249 3.28 22.25 12.21
N ALA A 250 3.18 20.94 12.44
CA ALA A 250 1.91 20.28 12.73
C ALA A 250 1.42 20.66 14.13
N GLU A 251 0.11 20.89 14.23
CA GLU A 251 -0.57 21.21 15.48
C GLU A 251 -1.83 20.35 15.64
N LYS A 252 -2.40 20.35 16.85
CA LYS A 252 -3.67 19.68 17.12
C LYS A 252 -4.79 20.30 16.28
N ASN A 253 -5.74 19.46 15.86
CA ASN A 253 -6.91 19.83 15.04
C ASN A 253 -6.61 20.24 13.59
N MET A 254 -5.35 20.15 13.14
CA MET A 254 -5.06 20.20 11.71
C MET A 254 -5.56 18.93 11.02
N ASP A 255 -5.82 19.03 9.72
CA ASP A 255 -6.13 17.87 8.90
C ASP A 255 -4.84 17.16 8.51
N CYS A 256 -4.91 15.85 8.28
CA CYS A 256 -3.81 15.12 7.65
C CYS A 256 -4.29 13.98 6.77
N ALA A 257 -3.45 13.61 5.81
CA ALA A 257 -3.56 12.39 5.04
C ALA A 257 -2.27 11.57 5.23
N THR A 258 -2.39 10.27 5.44
CA THR A 258 -1.24 9.37 5.59
C THR A 258 -1.23 8.31 4.49
N GLU A 259 -0.03 7.85 4.14
CA GLU A 259 0.22 6.70 3.30
C GLU A 259 1.12 5.72 4.06
N SER A 260 0.87 4.42 3.92
CA SER A 260 1.67 3.37 4.57
C SER A 260 1.86 2.19 3.64
N THR A 261 3.08 1.65 3.60
CA THR A 261 3.44 0.47 2.82
C THR A 261 4.32 -0.45 3.66
N LEU A 262 3.99 -1.74 3.66
CA LEU A 262 4.89 -2.75 4.24
C LEU A 262 6.02 -3.00 3.25
N GLN A 263 7.23 -2.58 3.61
CA GLN A 263 8.41 -2.71 2.75
C GLN A 263 9.15 -4.03 3.00
N GLU A 264 9.12 -4.53 4.22
CA GLU A 264 9.77 -5.77 4.62
C GLU A 264 9.07 -6.42 5.82
N CYS A 265 8.94 -7.75 5.78
CA CYS A 265 8.45 -8.60 6.86
C CYS A 265 9.27 -9.89 6.81
N HIS A 266 10.29 -10.01 7.67
CA HIS A 266 11.15 -11.18 7.75
C HIS A 266 10.89 -11.91 9.06
N LEU A 267 10.76 -13.23 9.02
CA LEU A 267 10.43 -14.05 10.19
C LEU A 267 11.56 -15.02 10.49
N GLU A 268 11.98 -15.07 11.75
CA GLU A 268 12.98 -16.02 12.24
C GLU A 268 12.40 -16.89 13.35
N VAL A 269 12.60 -18.21 13.26
CA VAL A 269 12.13 -19.16 14.27
C VAL A 269 13.22 -19.44 15.29
N ASN A 270 12.89 -19.26 16.56
CA ASN A 270 13.76 -19.43 17.71
C ASN A 270 13.18 -20.41 18.73
N GLU A 271 14.07 -20.90 19.59
CA GLU A 271 13.72 -21.74 20.74
C GLU A 271 13.09 -20.91 21.88
N ASP A 272 12.13 -21.51 22.56
CA ASP A 272 11.57 -20.99 23.82
C ASP A 272 12.44 -21.38 25.02
N ALA A 273 11.97 -21.10 26.24
CA ALA A 273 12.67 -21.43 27.47
C ALA A 273 12.89 -22.94 27.70
N ASN A 274 12.16 -23.80 26.98
CA ASN A 274 12.27 -25.25 27.06
C ASN A 274 13.17 -25.83 25.96
N GLY A 275 13.71 -25.00 25.06
CA GLY A 275 14.49 -25.45 23.91
C GLY A 275 13.62 -25.89 22.72
N GLU A 276 12.32 -25.61 22.74
CA GLU A 276 11.41 -25.95 21.63
C GLU A 276 11.27 -24.76 20.67
N ARG A 277 11.29 -25.01 19.35
CA ARG A 277 11.18 -23.97 18.31
C ARG A 277 9.77 -23.33 18.27
N ARG A 278 9.47 -22.41 19.19
CA ARG A 278 8.12 -21.89 19.45
C ARG A 278 8.03 -20.36 19.54
N VAL A 279 9.14 -19.67 19.31
CA VAL A 279 9.19 -18.19 19.29
C VAL A 279 9.51 -17.73 17.88
N ILE A 280 8.70 -16.83 17.33
CA ILE A 280 8.92 -16.24 16.01
C ILE A 280 9.33 -14.78 16.21
N LYS A 281 10.53 -14.41 15.78
CA LYS A 281 10.96 -13.01 15.70
C LYS A 281 10.54 -12.43 14.37
N ALA A 282 9.68 -11.42 14.40
CA ALA A 282 9.25 -10.68 13.23
C ALA A 282 10.05 -9.38 13.12
N PHE A 283 10.76 -9.19 12.00
CA PHE A 283 11.48 -7.98 11.65
C PHE A 283 10.68 -7.24 10.57
N MET A 284 10.21 -6.04 10.89
CA MET A 284 9.25 -5.32 10.06
C MET A 284 9.82 -3.95 9.68
N VAL A 285 9.62 -3.57 8.42
CA VAL A 285 9.93 -2.22 7.94
C VAL A 285 8.71 -1.62 7.25
N LEU A 286 8.20 -0.53 7.81
CA LEU A 286 7.07 0.24 7.28
C LEU A 286 7.58 1.53 6.65
N GLY A 287 7.24 1.75 5.37
CA GLY A 287 7.37 3.06 4.76
C GLY A 287 6.10 3.86 5.01
N MET A 288 6.21 4.98 5.74
CA MET A 288 5.05 5.80 6.10
C MET A 288 5.28 7.26 5.72
N GLY A 289 4.25 7.91 5.19
CA GLY A 289 4.26 9.33 4.85
C GLY A 289 3.01 10.03 5.37
N ALA A 290 3.14 11.31 5.71
CA ALA A 290 2.02 12.14 6.09
C ALA A 290 2.12 13.53 5.49
N LYS A 291 0.98 14.08 5.11
CA LYS A 291 0.81 15.49 4.75
C LYS A 291 -0.18 16.13 5.73
N VAL A 292 0.17 17.30 6.24
CA VAL A 292 -0.67 18.07 7.19
C VAL A 292 -1.17 19.32 6.50
N PHE A 293 -2.44 19.63 6.75
CA PHE A 293 -3.15 20.76 6.17
C PHE A 293 -3.81 21.61 7.24
N ASN A 294 -3.96 22.89 6.95
CA ASN A 294 -4.67 23.83 7.81
C ASN A 294 -5.56 24.75 6.98
N ASP A 295 -6.75 25.05 7.49
CA ASP A 295 -7.59 26.12 6.93
C ASP A 295 -7.02 27.47 7.34
N ILE A 296 -6.87 28.36 6.37
CA ILE A 296 -6.44 29.73 6.61
C ILE A 296 -7.36 30.71 5.90
N GLU A 297 -7.80 31.73 6.64
CA GLU A 297 -8.50 32.88 6.08
C GLU A 297 -7.48 34.00 5.83
N GLN A 298 -7.48 34.56 4.61
CA GLN A 298 -6.66 35.71 4.26
C GLN A 298 -7.47 36.71 3.44
N GLU A 299 -7.20 38.00 3.65
CA GLU A 299 -7.68 39.06 2.77
C GLU A 299 -6.80 39.14 1.52
N ILE A 300 -7.42 39.12 0.35
CA ILE A 300 -6.76 39.21 -0.94
C ILE A 300 -7.26 40.45 -1.65
N VAL A 301 -6.35 41.14 -2.35
CA VAL A 301 -6.67 42.27 -3.21
C VAL A 301 -7.50 41.77 -4.39
N ALA A 302 -8.77 42.14 -4.44
CA ALA A 302 -9.68 41.87 -5.55
C ALA A 302 -9.56 42.94 -6.65
N ASP A 303 -9.37 44.20 -6.23
CA ASP A 303 -9.23 45.34 -7.12
C ASP A 303 -8.44 46.49 -6.47
N ALA A 304 -7.88 47.39 -7.28
CA ALA A 304 -7.22 48.61 -6.82
C ALA A 304 -7.31 49.75 -7.84
N TYR A 305 -7.57 50.97 -7.38
CA TYR A 305 -7.62 52.13 -8.26
C TYR A 305 -7.10 53.40 -7.57
N SER A 306 -6.62 54.37 -8.36
CA SER A 306 -6.24 55.70 -7.87
C SER A 306 -7.05 56.76 -8.63
N PRO A 307 -7.63 57.75 -7.94
CA PRO A 307 -8.29 58.89 -8.60
C PRO A 307 -7.33 59.75 -9.43
N THR A 308 -6.04 59.81 -9.09
CA THR A 308 -5.07 60.71 -9.74
C THR A 308 -4.09 60.00 -10.67
N ASN A 309 -4.01 58.67 -10.62
CA ASN A 309 -3.08 57.87 -11.42
C ASN A 309 -3.78 56.72 -12.14
N VAL A 310 -3.30 56.39 -13.34
CA VAL A 310 -3.69 55.15 -14.03
C VAL A 310 -3.02 53.97 -13.34
N VAL A 311 -3.82 53.00 -12.92
CA VAL A 311 -3.37 51.74 -12.30
C VAL A 311 -3.70 50.60 -13.26
N ASN A 312 -2.68 49.85 -13.69
CA ASN A 312 -2.87 48.66 -14.52
C ASN A 312 -2.87 47.42 -13.62
N ILE A 313 -3.92 46.61 -13.72
CA ILE A 313 -4.07 45.38 -12.94
C ILE A 313 -3.98 44.19 -13.86
N GLU A 314 -3.07 43.28 -13.52
CA GLU A 314 -2.94 41.96 -14.13
C GLU A 314 -3.48 40.90 -13.16
N ARG A 315 -4.28 39.97 -13.68
CA ARG A 315 -4.84 38.86 -12.91
C ARG A 315 -4.28 37.54 -13.44
N ASN A 316 -3.77 36.72 -12.52
CA ASN A 316 -3.27 35.38 -12.83
C ASN A 316 -4.23 34.33 -12.25
N MET A 317 -4.56 33.33 -13.05
CA MET A 317 -5.35 32.18 -12.61
C MET A 317 -4.41 31.03 -12.23
N PHE A 318 -4.68 30.41 -11.08
CA PHE A 318 -3.93 29.25 -10.60
C PHE A 318 -4.88 28.07 -10.43
N THR A 319 -4.44 26.89 -10.85
CA THR A 319 -5.12 25.63 -10.56
C THR A 319 -4.53 25.04 -9.29
N LEU A 320 -5.37 24.73 -8.32
CA LEU A 320 -4.97 24.17 -7.02
C LEU A 320 -5.70 22.85 -6.79
N SER A 321 -5.11 22.01 -5.95
CA SER A 321 -5.72 20.78 -5.46
C SER A 321 -5.80 20.87 -3.95
N GLU A 322 -7.03 20.89 -3.43
CA GLU A 322 -7.31 21.03 -2.01
C GLU A 322 -7.66 19.68 -1.38
N PHE A 323 -7.27 19.52 -0.12
CA PHE A 323 -7.73 18.39 0.68
C PHE A 323 -9.17 18.65 1.13
N VAL A 324 -10.10 17.82 0.66
CA VAL A 324 -11.53 17.95 0.99
C VAL A 324 -11.89 17.14 2.24
N GLY A 325 -11.23 16.00 2.46
CA GLY A 325 -11.50 15.14 3.60
C GLY A 325 -10.96 13.73 3.40
N LYS A 326 -11.18 12.90 4.43
CA LYS A 326 -10.87 11.48 4.45
C LYS A 326 -11.96 10.72 5.20
N SER A 327 -12.13 9.45 4.86
CA SER A 327 -13.03 8.54 5.56
C SER A 327 -12.43 7.15 5.61
N ARG A 328 -12.83 6.36 6.62
CA ARG A 328 -12.54 4.94 6.70
C ARG A 328 -13.83 4.18 6.97
N SER A 329 -13.95 3.04 6.33
CA SER A 329 -15.12 2.17 6.41
C SER A 329 -14.70 0.72 6.30
N ASN A 330 -15.45 -0.16 6.96
CA ASN A 330 -15.24 -1.60 6.90
C ASN A 330 -16.40 -2.24 6.15
N VAL A 331 -16.09 -3.18 5.26
CA VAL A 331 -17.08 -4.04 4.59
C VAL A 331 -16.88 -5.47 5.04
N VAL A 332 -17.98 -6.17 5.32
CA VAL A 332 -17.96 -7.61 5.61
C VAL A 332 -18.55 -8.34 4.42
N VAL A 333 -17.72 -9.11 3.73
CA VAL A 333 -18.13 -9.98 2.63
C VAL A 333 -18.35 -11.38 3.19
N LYS A 334 -19.51 -11.99 2.91
CA LYS A 334 -19.85 -13.36 3.31
C LYS A 334 -20.28 -14.14 2.08
N GLU A 335 -19.60 -15.24 1.79
CA GLU A 335 -19.90 -16.09 0.65
C GLU A 335 -19.61 -17.56 1.00
N THR A 336 -20.18 -18.48 0.22
CA THR A 336 -19.90 -19.93 0.35
C THR A 336 -19.23 -20.43 -0.92
N ILE A 337 -17.97 -20.86 -0.79
CA ILE A 337 -17.21 -21.46 -1.89
C ILE A 337 -17.47 -22.97 -1.91
N GLY A 338 -18.09 -23.46 -2.98
CA GLY A 338 -18.38 -24.88 -3.17
C GLY A 338 -17.25 -25.60 -3.90
N ILE A 339 -16.98 -26.85 -3.50
CA ILE A 339 -16.07 -27.75 -4.23
C ILE A 339 -16.66 -28.02 -5.63
N LYS A 340 -15.85 -27.93 -6.70
CA LYS A 340 -16.32 -28.19 -8.06
C LYS A 340 -16.55 -29.68 -8.27
N HIS A 341 -17.45 -30.03 -9.18
CA HIS A 341 -17.74 -31.43 -9.48
C HIS A 341 -16.48 -32.15 -9.99
N GLY A 342 -16.05 -33.20 -9.29
CA GLY A 342 -14.87 -33.98 -9.64
C GLY A 342 -13.60 -33.62 -8.84
N ASP A 343 -13.62 -32.51 -8.10
CA ASP A 343 -12.54 -32.21 -7.15
C ASP A 343 -12.63 -33.12 -5.92
N PRO A 344 -11.49 -33.53 -5.32
CA PRO A 344 -11.47 -34.29 -4.08
C PRO A 344 -12.23 -33.61 -2.92
N GLU A 345 -12.86 -34.40 -2.05
CA GLU A 345 -13.56 -33.84 -0.88
C GLU A 345 -12.57 -33.23 0.12
N ILE A 346 -12.98 -32.13 0.75
CA ILE A 346 -12.19 -31.44 1.77
C ILE A 346 -12.23 -32.26 3.06
N GLU A 347 -11.06 -32.70 3.54
CA GLU A 347 -10.90 -33.30 4.86
C GLU A 347 -10.57 -32.23 5.92
N LYS A 348 -9.63 -31.31 5.60
CA LYS A 348 -9.22 -30.23 6.48
C LYS A 348 -8.75 -29.01 5.69
N ILE A 349 -9.23 -27.82 6.05
CA ILE A 349 -8.71 -26.56 5.50
C ILE A 349 -7.39 -26.22 6.21
N CYS A 350 -6.32 -26.07 5.44
CA CYS A 350 -4.99 -25.76 5.96
C CYS A 350 -4.78 -24.25 6.08
N CYS A 351 -5.13 -23.49 5.05
CA CYS A 351 -5.11 -22.02 5.06
C CYS A 351 -6.06 -21.45 4.02
N VAL A 352 -6.44 -20.18 4.21
CA VAL A 352 -7.20 -19.40 3.23
C VAL A 352 -6.47 -18.09 3.00
N ASN A 353 -5.94 -17.90 1.80
CA ASN A 353 -5.39 -16.62 1.38
C ASN A 353 -6.49 -15.75 0.78
N VAL A 354 -6.52 -14.48 1.18
CA VAL A 354 -7.52 -13.51 0.74
C VAL A 354 -6.82 -12.28 0.18
N LEU A 355 -6.98 -12.02 -1.11
CA LEU A 355 -6.44 -10.88 -1.82
C LEU A 355 -7.59 -9.93 -2.24
N PRO A 356 -7.75 -8.77 -1.59
CA PRO A 356 -8.70 -7.76 -2.05
C PRO A 356 -8.12 -7.00 -3.25
N ILE A 357 -8.91 -6.91 -4.31
CA ILE A 357 -8.57 -6.22 -5.56
C ILE A 357 -9.62 -5.13 -5.79
N VAL A 358 -9.19 -3.87 -5.75
CA VAL A 358 -10.04 -2.73 -6.10
C VAL A 358 -9.89 -2.47 -7.60
N ASN A 359 -10.99 -2.62 -8.33
CA ASN A 359 -11.00 -2.44 -9.79
C ASN A 359 -11.38 -1.01 -10.15
N GLU A 360 -12.25 -0.38 -9.36
CA GLU A 360 -12.78 0.93 -9.70
C GLU A 360 -13.08 1.76 -8.44
N VAL A 361 -12.72 3.04 -8.51
CA VAL A 361 -13.03 4.07 -7.51
C VAL A 361 -13.77 5.20 -8.22
N LYS A 362 -15.03 5.43 -7.86
CA LYS A 362 -15.86 6.50 -8.42
C LYS A 362 -16.21 7.53 -7.36
N LEU A 363 -15.88 8.78 -7.65
CA LEU A 363 -16.39 9.94 -6.89
C LEU A 363 -17.80 10.25 -7.37
N LEU A 364 -18.77 10.12 -6.47
CA LEU A 364 -20.15 10.58 -6.65
C LEU A 364 -20.34 11.86 -5.82
N ASP A 365 -21.42 12.60 -6.06
CA ASP A 365 -21.64 13.94 -5.48
C ASP A 365 -21.42 14.02 -3.95
N ASP A 366 -21.73 12.95 -3.21
CA ASP A 366 -21.68 12.90 -1.74
C ASP A 366 -20.89 11.71 -1.15
N ARG A 367 -20.32 10.83 -1.98
CA ARG A 367 -19.72 9.56 -1.54
C ARG A 367 -18.72 8.98 -2.52
N VAL A 368 -17.92 8.02 -2.05
CA VAL A 368 -16.94 7.32 -2.88
C VAL A 368 -17.39 5.88 -3.05
N LEU A 369 -17.73 5.50 -4.27
CA LEU A 369 -18.05 4.12 -4.62
C LEU A 369 -16.77 3.34 -4.92
N LEU A 370 -16.57 2.24 -4.21
CA LEU A 370 -15.51 1.26 -4.43
C LEU A 370 -16.13 -0.03 -4.99
N GLU A 371 -15.63 -0.49 -6.14
CA GLU A 371 -16.03 -1.75 -6.76
C GLU A 371 -14.78 -2.61 -7.00
N GLY A 372 -14.89 -3.90 -6.69
CA GLY A 372 -13.75 -4.80 -6.73
C GLY A 372 -14.14 -6.26 -6.52
N MET A 373 -13.12 -7.09 -6.33
CA MET A 373 -13.27 -8.51 -6.02
C MET A 373 -12.34 -8.90 -4.89
N VAL A 374 -12.75 -9.91 -4.13
CA VAL A 374 -11.91 -10.58 -3.16
C VAL A 374 -11.58 -11.95 -3.75
N GLU A 375 -10.31 -12.15 -4.12
CA GLU A 375 -9.85 -13.47 -4.54
C GLU A 375 -9.49 -14.30 -3.30
N CYS A 376 -10.20 -15.41 -3.13
CA CYS A 376 -10.04 -16.32 -2.02
C CYS A 376 -9.44 -17.62 -2.54
N THR A 377 -8.25 -17.98 -2.05
CA THR A 377 -7.61 -19.26 -2.35
C THR A 377 -7.47 -20.08 -1.09
N ALA A 378 -8.21 -21.18 -0.99
CA ALA A 378 -8.10 -22.14 0.11
C ALA A 378 -7.19 -23.31 -0.29
N VAL A 379 -6.23 -23.66 0.57
CA VAL A 379 -5.44 -24.89 0.46
C VAL A 379 -5.96 -25.87 1.50
N TYR A 380 -6.20 -27.11 1.10
CA TYR A 380 -6.82 -28.12 1.96
C TYR A 380 -6.22 -29.52 1.75
N GLU A 381 -6.27 -30.31 2.81
CA GLU A 381 -6.05 -31.76 2.79
C GLU A 381 -7.29 -32.45 2.22
N SER A 382 -7.09 -33.39 1.31
CA SER A 382 -8.20 -34.11 0.66
C SER A 382 -8.32 -35.55 1.13
N SER A 383 -9.54 -36.09 1.10
CA SER A 383 -9.82 -37.48 1.42
C SER A 383 -9.29 -38.48 0.37
N TYR A 384 -8.79 -37.98 -0.77
CA TYR A 384 -8.25 -38.81 -1.85
C TYR A 384 -6.73 -38.90 -1.74
N SER A 385 -6.23 -40.06 -1.28
CA SER A 385 -4.81 -40.28 -0.99
C SER A 385 -3.84 -40.08 -2.17
N ALA A 386 -4.32 -40.14 -3.42
CA ALA A 386 -3.47 -39.85 -4.58
C ALA A 386 -3.27 -38.34 -4.82
N GLU A 387 -4.17 -37.49 -4.29
CA GLU A 387 -4.07 -36.03 -4.28
C GLU A 387 -4.27 -35.49 -2.86
N PRO A 388 -3.34 -35.74 -1.94
CA PRO A 388 -3.53 -35.44 -0.52
C PRO A 388 -3.63 -33.93 -0.24
N MET A 389 -3.09 -33.09 -1.14
CA MET A 389 -3.17 -31.63 -1.06
C MET A 389 -3.85 -31.07 -2.30
N CYS A 390 -4.86 -30.23 -2.08
CA CYS A 390 -5.61 -29.55 -3.12
C CYS A 390 -5.79 -28.06 -2.80
N SER A 391 -6.21 -27.30 -3.81
CA SER A 391 -6.57 -25.90 -3.64
C SER A 391 -7.81 -25.57 -4.43
N ILE A 392 -8.55 -24.57 -3.95
CA ILE A 392 -9.68 -23.98 -4.64
C ILE A 392 -9.56 -22.46 -4.57
N THR A 393 -9.74 -21.81 -5.73
CA THR A 393 -9.74 -20.37 -5.86
C THR A 393 -11.10 -19.91 -6.39
N ASP A 394 -11.64 -18.88 -5.77
CA ASP A 394 -12.87 -18.22 -6.20
C ASP A 394 -12.76 -16.69 -6.03
N GLN A 395 -13.51 -15.94 -6.83
CA GLN A 395 -13.50 -14.48 -6.84
C GLN A 395 -14.87 -13.95 -6.44
N ILE A 396 -14.90 -13.25 -5.30
CA ILE A 396 -16.15 -12.76 -4.70
C ILE A 396 -16.23 -11.26 -4.95
N PRO A 397 -17.16 -10.77 -5.79
CA PRO A 397 -17.29 -9.35 -6.04
C PRO A 397 -17.76 -8.62 -4.78
N PHE A 398 -17.25 -7.41 -4.56
CA PHE A 398 -17.74 -6.52 -3.52
C PHE A 398 -18.03 -5.13 -4.08
N ARG A 399 -18.95 -4.46 -3.41
CA ARG A 399 -19.32 -3.08 -3.68
C ARG A 399 -19.50 -2.36 -2.35
N HIS A 400 -18.85 -1.20 -2.21
CA HIS A 400 -18.83 -0.42 -0.98
C HIS A 400 -18.97 1.08 -1.28
N PHE A 401 -19.56 1.85 -0.35
CA PHE A 401 -19.85 3.29 -0.48
C PHE A 401 -19.26 4.12 0.65
#